data_AF-A0A510USG6-F1
#
_entry.id   AF-A0A510USG6-F1
#
_cell.length_a   1.000
_cell.length_b   1.000
_cell.length_c   1.000
_cell.angle_alpha   90.00
_cell.angle_beta   90.00
_cell.angle_gamma   90.00
#
_symmetry.space_group_name_H-M   'P 1'
#
loop_
_entity.id
_entity.type
_entity.pdbx_description
1 polymer ?
#
loop_
_entity_poly.entity_id
_entity_poly.type
_entity_poly.pdbx_seq_one_letter_code
_entity_poly.pdbx_strand_id
1 'polypeptide(L)'
;MADAQVNVLVVEDDADTALFVRTVLERRAGMSVTVVGDAMSALAHVATHALDLVLTDIQLPGMSGLELLGELRSAAPGVPVVVMTAFASVDYAVDALQREADDFLVKPLSAADLVERATRIAERGRARREAHQGAVVLAVGAHPDDVEIGVGATLAAHRDAGDTIAVLTLSGGAVGGDTDERHGEALAAAAVVGARLFLLDFADTHLDPAAGLITAIEETIAQVRPTIVYTHSEHDRHQDHRATHRAVQVAARQVPTLGCFQSPSATVDFRPTRFVTVDGYVDTKLEMLAAFASQAHRAYMAPDLVRATARYWARFGTGTFVEPLEMVRTAGGVGATGSGARAQVEHGVHEGSEGA
;
A
#
# COMPACT_ATOMS: atom_id res chain seq x y z
N MET A 1 -19.89 19.42 -10.43
CA MET A 1 -19.46 18.02 -10.34
C MET A 1 -20.60 17.28 -9.68
N ALA A 2 -21.17 16.25 -10.31
CA ALA A 2 -22.21 15.45 -9.66
C ALA A 2 -21.61 14.89 -8.37
N ASP A 3 -22.29 15.11 -7.25
CA ASP A 3 -21.82 14.61 -5.95
C ASP A 3 -21.77 13.08 -6.04
N ALA A 4 -20.55 12.53 -6.08
CA ALA A 4 -20.37 11.09 -6.20
C ALA A 4 -21.01 10.43 -4.96
N GLN A 5 -21.94 9.52 -5.20
CA GLN A 5 -22.72 8.89 -4.14
C GLN A 5 -21.81 8.05 -3.24
N VAL A 6 -21.97 8.17 -1.92
CA VAL A 6 -21.21 7.41 -0.92
C VAL A 6 -21.55 5.92 -1.05
N ASN A 7 -20.55 5.06 -1.26
CA ASN A 7 -20.70 3.62 -1.46
C ASN A 7 -20.45 2.85 -0.15
N VAL A 8 -21.47 2.14 0.32
CA VAL A 8 -21.44 1.39 1.57
C VAL A 8 -21.67 -0.10 1.29
N LEU A 9 -20.80 -0.94 1.85
CA LEU A 9 -21.04 -2.38 1.90
C LEU A 9 -21.62 -2.76 3.27
N VAL A 10 -22.73 -3.49 3.27
CA VAL A 10 -23.35 -4.06 4.46
C VAL A 10 -23.18 -5.57 4.42
N VAL A 11 -22.62 -6.14 5.49
CA VAL A 11 -22.43 -7.59 5.68
C VAL A 11 -23.36 -8.03 6.81
N GLU A 12 -24.47 -8.65 6.44
CA GLU A 12 -25.56 -9.01 7.36
C GLU A 12 -26.36 -10.18 6.77
N ASP A 13 -26.46 -11.28 7.50
CA ASP A 13 -27.17 -12.50 7.08
C ASP A 13 -28.68 -12.46 7.44
N ASP A 14 -29.06 -11.69 8.45
CA ASP A 14 -30.46 -11.46 8.78
C ASP A 14 -31.14 -10.51 7.78
N ALA A 15 -32.08 -11.05 6.99
CA ALA A 15 -32.73 -10.33 5.90
C ALA A 15 -33.49 -9.08 6.35
N ASP A 16 -34.08 -9.10 7.55
CA ASP A 16 -34.85 -7.98 8.10
C ASP A 16 -33.93 -6.85 8.53
N THR A 17 -32.83 -7.16 9.23
CA THR A 17 -31.80 -6.19 9.62
C THR A 17 -31.12 -5.61 8.39
N ALA A 18 -30.75 -6.44 7.42
CA ALA A 18 -30.17 -6.03 6.16
C ALA A 18 -31.08 -5.05 5.40
N LEU A 19 -32.37 -5.38 5.30
CA LEU A 19 -33.38 -4.53 4.65
C LEU A 19 -33.54 -3.20 5.39
N PHE A 20 -33.57 -3.22 6.73
CA PHE A 20 -33.65 -2.03 7.55
C PHE A 20 -32.45 -1.10 7.32
N VAL A 21 -31.23 -1.63 7.45
CA VAL A 21 -29.98 -0.85 7.28
C VAL A 21 -29.91 -0.24 5.89
N ARG A 22 -30.12 -1.05 4.84
CA ARG A 22 -30.16 -0.57 3.46
C ARG A 22 -31.17 0.55 3.27
N THR A 23 -32.42 0.32 3.69
CA THR A 23 -33.50 1.30 3.51
C THR A 23 -33.20 2.61 4.22
N VAL A 24 -32.68 2.55 5.45
CA VAL A 24 -32.35 3.75 6.23
C VAL A 24 -31.24 4.55 5.56
N LEU A 25 -30.13 3.91 5.17
CA LEU A 25 -28.98 4.58 4.58
C LEU A 25 -29.29 5.16 3.18
N GLU A 26 -30.00 4.41 2.33
CA GLU A 26 -30.41 4.91 1.01
C GLU A 26 -31.39 6.08 1.13
N ARG A 27 -32.44 5.95 1.94
CA ARG A 27 -33.55 6.93 2.00
C ARG A 27 -33.20 8.17 2.81
N ARG A 28 -32.42 8.04 3.88
CA ARG A 28 -32.15 9.14 4.82
C ARG A 28 -30.76 9.74 4.68
N ALA A 29 -29.79 9.00 4.17
CA ALA A 29 -28.41 9.47 3.99
C ALA A 29 -28.00 9.59 2.51
N GLY A 30 -28.86 9.15 1.56
CA GLY A 30 -28.57 9.24 0.13
C GLY A 30 -27.41 8.34 -0.33
N MET A 31 -27.06 7.32 0.45
CA MET A 31 -25.93 6.42 0.15
C MET A 31 -26.32 5.34 -0.86
N SER A 32 -25.34 4.85 -1.62
CA SER A 32 -25.43 3.65 -2.45
C SER A 32 -25.03 2.44 -1.59
N VAL A 33 -25.93 1.47 -1.43
CA VAL A 33 -25.73 0.37 -0.47
C VAL A 33 -25.75 -0.98 -1.18
N THR A 34 -24.65 -1.72 -1.07
CA THR A 34 -24.58 -3.13 -1.45
C THR A 34 -24.72 -3.99 -0.19
N VAL A 35 -25.52 -5.05 -0.24
CA VAL A 35 -25.67 -6.01 0.87
C VAL A 35 -25.15 -7.38 0.46
N VAL A 36 -24.36 -8.00 1.34
CA VAL A 36 -23.92 -9.39 1.24
C VAL A 36 -24.21 -10.13 2.56
N GLY A 37 -24.42 -11.44 2.50
CA GLY A 37 -24.83 -12.24 3.66
C GLY A 37 -23.68 -12.95 4.40
N ASP A 38 -22.45 -12.83 3.92
CA ASP A 38 -21.31 -13.55 4.47
C ASP A 38 -19.98 -12.82 4.22
N ALA A 39 -18.97 -13.16 5.02
CA ALA A 39 -17.66 -12.53 4.97
C ALA A 39 -16.89 -12.79 3.66
N MET A 40 -17.06 -13.97 3.03
CA MET A 40 -16.35 -14.29 1.79
C MET A 40 -16.85 -13.45 0.63
N SER A 41 -18.17 -13.27 0.55
CA SER A 41 -18.81 -12.35 -0.39
C SER A 41 -18.36 -10.90 -0.16
N ALA A 42 -18.15 -10.50 1.10
CA ALA A 42 -17.63 -9.18 1.43
C ALA A 42 -16.19 -8.96 0.94
N LEU A 43 -15.30 -9.93 1.18
CA LEU A 43 -13.91 -9.89 0.71
C LEU A 43 -13.82 -9.85 -0.82
N ALA A 44 -14.63 -10.65 -1.52
CA ALA A 44 -14.70 -10.62 -2.97
C ALA A 44 -15.20 -9.26 -3.51
N HIS A 45 -16.15 -8.64 -2.82
CA HIS A 45 -16.67 -7.33 -3.20
C HIS A 45 -15.63 -6.22 -3.02
N VAL A 46 -14.97 -6.18 -1.86
CA VAL A 46 -13.93 -5.20 -1.52
C VAL A 46 -12.73 -5.29 -2.46
N ALA A 47 -12.40 -6.48 -2.95
CA ALA A 47 -11.31 -6.69 -3.92
C ALA A 47 -11.58 -6.03 -5.29
N THR A 48 -12.84 -5.72 -5.62
CA THR A 48 -13.24 -5.27 -6.96
C THR A 48 -13.97 -3.92 -6.97
N HIS A 49 -14.33 -3.39 -5.80
CA HIS A 49 -15.12 -2.16 -5.67
C HIS A 49 -14.51 -1.21 -4.64
N ALA A 50 -14.45 0.07 -4.97
CA ALA A 50 -14.04 1.11 -4.03
C ALA A 50 -15.20 1.47 -3.08
N LEU A 51 -14.95 1.35 -1.78
CA LEU A 51 -15.94 1.60 -0.72
C LEU A 51 -15.56 2.81 0.13
N ASP A 52 -16.59 3.50 0.65
CA ASP A 52 -16.46 4.55 1.64
C ASP A 52 -16.57 4.02 3.08
N LEU A 53 -17.27 2.89 3.24
CA LEU A 53 -17.59 2.31 4.53
C LEU A 53 -17.97 0.83 4.36
N VAL A 54 -17.52 0.00 5.30
CA VAL A 54 -18.08 -1.34 5.53
C VAL A 54 -18.83 -1.33 6.86
N LEU A 55 -20.08 -1.80 6.84
CA LEU A 55 -20.88 -2.13 8.02
C LEU A 55 -20.96 -3.65 8.11
N THR A 56 -20.50 -4.25 9.19
CA THR A 56 -20.53 -5.73 9.34
C THR A 56 -21.18 -6.14 10.64
N ASP A 57 -22.05 -7.13 10.61
CA ASP A 57 -22.46 -7.83 11.83
C ASP A 57 -21.29 -8.64 12.40
N ILE A 58 -21.28 -8.86 13.73
CA ILE A 58 -20.33 -9.78 14.37
C ILE A 58 -20.66 -11.24 14.06
N GLN A 59 -21.94 -11.61 14.10
CA GLN A 59 -22.42 -12.98 14.01
C GLN A 59 -22.75 -13.33 12.56
N LEU A 60 -21.71 -13.57 11.77
CA LEU A 60 -21.86 -14.00 10.39
C LEU A 60 -21.66 -15.52 10.24
N PRO A 61 -22.27 -16.16 9.23
CA PRO A 61 -22.02 -17.56 8.93
C PRO A 61 -20.57 -17.77 8.47
N GLY A 62 -19.90 -18.74 9.10
CA GLY A 62 -18.55 -19.19 8.73
C GLY A 62 -17.41 -18.39 9.38
N MET A 63 -17.35 -17.08 9.13
CA MET A 63 -16.31 -16.18 9.65
C MET A 63 -16.98 -15.00 10.35
N SER A 64 -16.56 -14.68 11.57
CA SER A 64 -17.12 -13.56 12.35
C SER A 64 -16.77 -12.20 11.74
N GLY A 65 -17.57 -11.17 12.03
CA GLY A 65 -17.29 -9.80 11.60
C GLY A 65 -15.95 -9.24 12.12
N LEU A 66 -15.46 -9.74 13.25
CA LEU A 66 -14.15 -9.35 13.79
C LEU A 66 -12.99 -10.03 13.04
N GLU A 67 -13.15 -11.29 12.64
CA GLU A 67 -12.18 -11.95 11.76
C GLU A 67 -12.16 -11.28 10.38
N LEU A 68 -13.34 -10.95 9.83
CA LEU A 68 -13.47 -10.17 8.61
C LEU A 68 -12.76 -8.82 8.72
N LEU A 69 -12.89 -8.12 9.83
CA LEU A 69 -12.18 -6.85 10.07
C LEU A 69 -10.66 -7.02 9.92
N GLY A 70 -10.08 -8.08 10.49
CA GLY A 70 -8.64 -8.37 10.35
C GLY A 70 -8.22 -8.61 8.89
N GLU A 71 -9.02 -9.37 8.14
CA GLU A 71 -8.79 -9.59 6.70
C GLU A 71 -8.93 -8.29 5.89
N LEU A 72 -9.92 -7.46 6.19
CA LEU A 72 -10.13 -6.16 5.55
C LEU A 72 -8.99 -5.18 5.83
N ARG A 73 -8.32 -5.26 6.99
CA ARG A 73 -7.13 -4.44 7.27
C ARG A 73 -5.96 -4.80 6.37
N SER A 74 -5.90 -6.04 5.88
CA SER A 74 -4.90 -6.47 4.89
C SER A 74 -5.33 -6.14 3.46
N ALA A 75 -6.59 -6.44 3.11
CA ALA A 75 -7.10 -6.29 1.74
C ALA A 75 -7.44 -4.83 1.35
N ALA A 76 -7.90 -4.02 2.31
CA ALA A 76 -8.35 -2.65 2.10
C ALA A 76 -8.08 -1.75 3.33
N PRO A 77 -6.81 -1.49 3.68
CA PRO A 77 -6.42 -0.72 4.88
C PRO A 77 -6.95 0.71 4.92
N GLY A 78 -7.40 1.23 3.77
CA GLY A 78 -7.98 2.56 3.61
C GLY A 78 -9.44 2.65 4.06
N VAL A 79 -10.20 1.55 3.99
CA VAL A 79 -11.65 1.55 4.14
C VAL A 79 -12.02 1.47 5.62
N PRO A 80 -12.82 2.42 6.13
CA PRO A 80 -13.27 2.36 7.51
C PRO A 80 -14.33 1.27 7.68
N VAL A 81 -14.30 0.61 8.83
CA VAL A 81 -15.18 -0.50 9.17
C VAL A 81 -15.93 -0.19 10.46
N VAL A 82 -17.25 -0.29 10.41
CA VAL A 82 -18.15 -0.15 11.56
C VAL A 82 -18.78 -1.51 11.84
N VAL A 83 -18.67 -1.95 13.08
CA VAL A 83 -19.18 -3.27 13.48
C VAL A 83 -20.52 -3.12 14.19
N MET A 84 -21.51 -3.91 13.78
CA MET A 84 -22.83 -4.03 14.37
C MET A 84 -22.84 -5.22 15.34
N THR A 85 -23.32 -5.03 16.57
CA THR A 85 -23.27 -6.06 17.61
C THR A 85 -24.52 -6.10 18.47
N ALA A 86 -24.96 -7.28 18.87
CA ALA A 86 -26.00 -7.46 19.88
C ALA A 86 -25.46 -7.37 21.33
N PHE A 87 -24.14 -7.37 21.53
CA PHE A 87 -23.51 -7.41 22.85
C PHE A 87 -23.06 -6.02 23.30
N ALA A 88 -23.68 -5.50 24.36
CA ALA A 88 -23.32 -4.22 24.97
C ALA A 88 -22.30 -4.35 26.13
N SER A 89 -22.07 -5.57 26.64
CA SER A 89 -21.28 -5.74 27.86
C SER A 89 -20.59 -7.09 27.96
N VAL A 90 -19.30 -7.01 28.32
CA VAL A 90 -18.37 -8.04 28.83
C VAL A 90 -17.49 -8.71 27.77
N ASP A 91 -16.27 -8.19 27.55
CA ASP A 91 -15.01 -8.93 27.79
C ASP A 91 -13.76 -8.10 27.42
N TYR A 92 -12.71 -8.16 28.25
CA TYR A 92 -11.40 -7.53 28.00
C TYR A 92 -10.76 -7.95 26.65
N ALA A 93 -11.14 -9.12 26.12
CA ALA A 93 -10.71 -9.61 24.81
C ALA A 93 -11.47 -8.92 23.66
N VAL A 94 -12.73 -8.56 23.88
CA VAL A 94 -13.55 -7.78 22.94
C VAL A 94 -12.99 -6.36 22.85
N ASP A 95 -12.66 -5.71 23.98
CA ASP A 95 -12.01 -4.39 23.99
C ASP A 95 -10.66 -4.36 23.23
N ALA A 96 -9.87 -5.44 23.29
CA ALA A 96 -8.60 -5.54 22.59
C ALA A 96 -8.79 -5.67 21.07
N LEU A 97 -9.76 -6.47 20.63
CA LEU A 97 -10.16 -6.63 19.22
C LEU A 97 -10.91 -5.41 18.67
N GLN A 98 -11.65 -4.71 19.52
CA GLN A 98 -12.43 -3.52 19.17
C GLN A 98 -11.55 -2.32 18.76
N ARG A 99 -10.28 -2.30 19.16
CA ARG A 99 -9.33 -1.22 18.83
C ARG A 99 -9.02 -1.11 17.33
N GLU A 100 -9.36 -2.11 16.54
CA GLU A 100 -9.09 -2.11 15.10
C GLU A 100 -10.26 -1.59 14.25
N ALA A 101 -11.48 -1.51 14.78
CA ALA A 101 -12.63 -0.95 14.06
C ALA A 101 -12.71 0.57 14.23
N ASP A 102 -13.37 1.24 13.29
CA ASP A 102 -13.51 2.70 13.28
C ASP A 102 -14.68 3.18 14.16
N ASP A 103 -15.74 2.37 14.31
CA ASP A 103 -16.87 2.63 15.21
C ASP A 103 -17.66 1.33 15.47
N PHE A 104 -18.58 1.39 16.44
CA PHE A 104 -19.50 0.29 16.76
C PHE A 104 -20.94 0.79 16.85
N LEU A 105 -21.86 -0.08 16.45
CA LEU A 105 -23.29 0.11 16.57
C LEU A 105 -23.91 -1.04 17.34
N VAL A 106 -24.60 -0.74 18.44
CA VAL A 106 -25.27 -1.75 19.25
C VAL A 106 -26.70 -1.95 18.73
N LYS A 107 -27.05 -3.20 18.43
CA LYS A 107 -28.41 -3.62 18.08
C LYS A 107 -29.30 -3.62 19.34
N PRO A 108 -30.57 -3.18 19.26
CA PRO A 108 -31.29 -2.75 18.06
C PRO A 108 -30.86 -1.36 17.57
N LEU A 109 -30.69 -1.23 16.25
CA LEU A 109 -30.20 -0.01 15.61
C LEU A 109 -31.30 1.06 15.56
N SER A 110 -31.02 2.25 16.09
CA SER A 110 -31.88 3.40 15.84
C SER A 110 -31.56 3.99 14.46
N ALA A 111 -32.60 4.41 13.72
CA ALA A 111 -32.38 5.01 12.40
C ALA A 111 -31.60 6.32 12.46
N ALA A 112 -31.67 7.05 13.59
CA ALA A 112 -30.91 8.28 13.79
C ALA A 112 -29.42 7.98 14.02
N ASP A 113 -29.10 7.05 14.91
CA ASP A 113 -27.71 6.67 15.22
C ASP A 113 -27.02 6.04 14.02
N LEU A 114 -27.72 5.16 13.29
CA LEU A 114 -27.19 4.55 12.08
C LEU A 114 -26.81 5.61 11.04
N VAL A 115 -27.70 6.58 10.78
CA VAL A 115 -27.44 7.66 9.82
C VAL A 115 -26.30 8.55 10.28
N GLU A 116 -26.30 8.99 11.54
CA GLU A 116 -25.26 9.89 12.06
C GLU A 116 -23.88 9.23 11.97
N ARG A 117 -23.73 8.01 12.51
CA ARG A 117 -22.43 7.33 12.56
C ARG A 117 -21.96 6.88 11.19
N ALA A 118 -22.83 6.28 10.38
CA ALA A 118 -22.47 5.87 9.03
C ALA A 118 -22.05 7.07 8.19
N THR A 119 -22.77 8.20 8.25
CA THR A 119 -22.42 9.42 7.50
C THR A 119 -21.07 9.96 7.94
N ARG A 120 -20.85 10.14 9.24
CA ARG A 120 -19.58 10.65 9.78
C ARG A 120 -18.38 9.79 9.38
N ILE A 121 -18.51 8.47 9.46
CA ILE A 121 -17.41 7.55 9.16
C ILE A 121 -17.22 7.41 7.64
N ALA A 122 -18.31 7.35 6.87
CA ALA A 122 -18.22 7.27 5.41
C ALA A 122 -17.65 8.56 4.80
N GLU A 123 -17.96 9.74 5.34
CA GLU A 123 -17.32 11.00 4.94
C GLU A 123 -15.81 10.99 5.22
N ARG A 124 -15.36 10.38 6.32
CA ARG A 124 -13.93 10.19 6.58
C ARG A 124 -13.30 9.20 5.60
N GLY A 125 -13.98 8.10 5.29
CA GLY A 125 -13.53 7.14 4.27
C GLY A 125 -13.44 7.78 2.89
N ARG A 126 -14.46 8.56 2.52
CA ARG A 126 -14.52 9.36 1.30
C ARG A 126 -13.40 10.38 1.25
N ALA A 127 -13.24 11.19 2.29
CA ALA A 127 -12.18 12.19 2.35
C ALA A 127 -10.80 11.53 2.34
N ARG A 128 -10.62 10.36 2.95
CA ARG A 128 -9.35 9.61 2.89
C ARG A 128 -9.08 9.06 1.49
N ARG A 129 -10.10 8.58 0.79
CA ARG A 129 -10.01 8.13 -0.60
C ARG A 129 -9.77 9.29 -1.56
N GLU A 130 -10.48 10.40 -1.39
CA GLU A 130 -10.35 11.62 -2.21
C GLU A 130 -9.04 12.37 -1.92
N ALA A 131 -8.58 12.39 -0.67
CA ALA A 131 -7.27 12.91 -0.28
C ALA A 131 -6.12 11.96 -0.63
N HIS A 132 -6.40 10.67 -0.87
CA HIS A 132 -5.56 9.84 -1.72
C HIS A 132 -5.66 10.39 -3.15
N GLN A 133 -4.97 11.49 -3.42
CA GLN A 133 -4.45 11.69 -4.76
C GLN A 133 -3.59 10.45 -5.02
N GLY A 134 -4.01 9.58 -5.93
CA GLY A 134 -3.33 8.31 -6.23
C GLY A 134 -1.82 8.52 -6.19
N ALA A 135 -1.12 7.65 -5.44
CA ALA A 135 0.30 7.79 -5.27
C ALA A 135 0.97 7.92 -6.63
N VAL A 136 2.01 8.73 -6.69
CA VAL A 136 2.83 8.81 -7.90
C VAL A 136 4.06 7.99 -7.61
N VAL A 137 4.13 6.82 -8.23
CA VAL A 137 5.18 5.83 -8.03
C VAL A 137 6.24 6.01 -9.10
N LEU A 138 7.50 6.10 -8.69
CA LEU A 138 8.65 6.00 -9.57
C LEU A 138 9.51 4.80 -9.16
N ALA A 139 9.51 3.75 -9.96
CA ALA A 139 10.43 2.62 -9.76
C ALA A 139 11.68 2.81 -10.61
N VAL A 140 12.86 2.71 -10.01
CA VAL A 140 14.16 2.97 -10.65
C VAL A 140 14.97 1.68 -10.68
N GLY A 141 15.32 1.23 -11.89
CA GLY A 141 16.20 0.09 -12.16
C GLY A 141 17.51 0.54 -12.82
N ALA A 142 18.58 -0.23 -12.63
CA ALA A 142 19.84 -0.02 -13.31
C ALA A 142 19.75 -0.51 -14.77
N HIS A 143 19.07 -1.65 -14.96
CA HIS A 143 18.93 -2.36 -16.22
C HIS A 143 17.44 -2.67 -16.52
N PRO A 144 17.09 -2.95 -17.80
CA PRO A 144 15.77 -3.43 -18.14
C PRO A 144 15.56 -4.83 -17.57
N ASP A 145 14.48 -5.07 -16.82
CA ASP A 145 14.10 -6.27 -16.03
C ASP A 145 14.21 -6.13 -14.49
N ASP A 146 15.04 -5.21 -13.99
CA ASP A 146 15.31 -5.05 -12.57
C ASP A 146 14.05 -4.77 -11.75
N VAL A 147 13.24 -3.82 -12.23
CA VAL A 147 12.05 -3.32 -11.54
C VAL A 147 10.97 -4.39 -11.53
N GLU A 148 10.79 -5.08 -12.64
CA GLU A 148 9.84 -6.17 -12.80
C GLU A 148 10.18 -7.33 -11.87
N ILE A 149 11.47 -7.67 -11.75
CA ILE A 149 11.94 -8.70 -10.82
C ILE A 149 11.73 -8.27 -9.37
N GLY A 150 12.06 -7.02 -9.03
CA GLY A 150 12.03 -6.54 -7.66
C GLY A 150 10.63 -6.28 -7.12
N VAL A 151 9.82 -5.55 -7.88
CA VAL A 151 8.54 -4.96 -7.42
C VAL A 151 7.41 -5.06 -8.44
N GLY A 152 7.51 -5.93 -9.46
CA GLY A 152 6.48 -6.03 -10.51
C GLY A 152 5.07 -6.29 -9.97
N ALA A 153 4.93 -7.11 -8.93
CA ALA A 153 3.61 -7.40 -8.35
C ALA A 153 3.09 -6.22 -7.51
N THR A 154 3.98 -5.53 -6.80
CA THR A 154 3.67 -4.28 -6.09
C THR A 154 3.22 -3.18 -7.06
N LEU A 155 3.85 -3.06 -8.23
CA LEU A 155 3.42 -2.12 -9.28
C LEU A 155 2.04 -2.47 -9.82
N ALA A 156 1.72 -3.75 -10.01
CA ALA A 156 0.38 -4.17 -10.39
C ALA A 156 -0.67 -3.82 -9.32
N ALA A 157 -0.33 -3.93 -8.03
CA ALA A 157 -1.20 -3.48 -6.95
C ALA A 157 -1.41 -1.95 -6.96
N HIS A 158 -0.37 -1.17 -7.25
CA HIS A 158 -0.48 0.28 -7.43
C HIS A 158 -1.42 0.65 -8.60
N ARG A 159 -1.31 -0.06 -9.73
CA ARG A 159 -2.20 0.16 -10.89
C ARG A 159 -3.66 -0.02 -10.50
N ASP A 160 -3.98 -1.11 -9.81
CA ASP A 160 -5.35 -1.42 -9.41
C ASP A 160 -5.86 -0.45 -8.33
N ALA A 161 -4.96 0.14 -7.52
CA ALA A 161 -5.27 1.22 -6.60
C ALA A 161 -5.51 2.58 -7.29
N GLY A 162 -5.27 2.70 -8.60
CA GLY A 162 -5.41 3.94 -9.37
C GLY A 162 -4.21 4.89 -9.26
N ASP A 163 -3.06 4.37 -8.81
CA ASP A 163 -1.83 5.14 -8.69
C ASP A 163 -1.18 5.39 -10.06
N THR A 164 -0.48 6.51 -10.20
CA THR A 164 0.28 6.81 -11.42
C THR A 164 1.65 6.16 -11.32
N ILE A 165 2.01 5.35 -12.31
CA ILE A 165 3.28 4.60 -12.31
C ILE A 165 4.22 5.13 -13.38
N ALA A 166 5.46 5.36 -12.98
CA ALA A 166 6.59 5.57 -13.87
C ALA A 166 7.71 4.58 -13.55
N VAL A 167 8.39 4.11 -14.59
CA VAL A 167 9.59 3.27 -14.48
C VAL A 167 10.75 4.04 -15.11
N LEU A 168 11.86 4.13 -14.39
CA LEU A 168 13.11 4.69 -14.88
C LEU A 168 14.16 3.58 -14.95
N THR A 169 14.67 3.33 -16.14
CA THR A 169 15.77 2.40 -16.38
C THR A 169 17.00 3.20 -16.83
N LEU A 170 18.10 3.07 -16.09
CA LEU A 170 19.27 3.94 -16.26
C LEU A 170 20.17 3.55 -17.44
N SER A 171 20.23 2.28 -17.81
CA SER A 171 21.03 1.81 -18.95
C SER A 171 20.21 0.94 -19.87
N GLY A 172 20.49 0.98 -21.19
CA GLY A 172 19.85 0.13 -22.19
C GLY A 172 20.25 -1.35 -22.12
N GLY A 173 21.11 -1.76 -21.18
CA GLY A 173 21.49 -3.15 -20.99
C GLY A 173 22.32 -3.76 -22.13
N ALA A 174 23.15 -2.95 -22.78
CA ALA A 174 23.93 -3.31 -23.98
C ALA A 174 24.88 -4.50 -23.79
N VAL A 175 25.22 -4.89 -22.56
CA VAL A 175 26.06 -6.07 -22.29
C VAL A 175 25.23 -7.37 -22.27
N GLY A 176 23.91 -7.27 -22.05
CA GLY A 176 22.99 -8.41 -21.93
C GLY A 176 22.21 -8.78 -23.21
N GLY A 177 22.35 -8.03 -24.31
CA GLY A 177 21.61 -8.25 -25.57
C GLY A 177 21.66 -7.05 -26.52
N ASP A 178 20.87 -7.09 -27.60
CA ASP A 178 20.68 -5.96 -28.52
C ASP A 178 19.84 -4.86 -27.86
N THR A 179 20.28 -3.61 -27.90
CA THR A 179 19.66 -2.48 -27.20
C THR A 179 18.25 -2.18 -27.71
N ASP A 180 18.03 -2.30 -29.02
CA ASP A 180 16.70 -2.03 -29.61
C ASP A 180 15.67 -3.10 -29.22
N GLU A 181 16.11 -4.36 -29.12
CA GLU A 181 15.29 -5.47 -28.65
C GLU A 181 14.92 -5.25 -27.17
N ARG A 182 15.91 -4.98 -26.31
CA ARG A 182 15.68 -4.73 -24.88
C ARG A 182 14.81 -3.50 -24.60
N HIS A 183 14.90 -2.47 -25.45
CA HIS A 183 14.00 -1.31 -25.38
C HIS A 183 12.55 -1.70 -25.65
N GLY A 184 12.30 -2.53 -26.67
CA GLY A 184 10.97 -3.06 -26.99
C GLY A 184 10.40 -3.92 -25.86
N GLU A 185 11.22 -4.78 -25.27
CA GLU A 185 10.85 -5.63 -24.13
C GLU A 185 10.47 -4.80 -22.90
N ALA A 186 11.26 -3.78 -22.56
CA ALA A 186 10.98 -2.88 -21.44
C ALA A 186 9.68 -2.08 -21.65
N LEU A 187 9.42 -1.62 -22.88
CA LEU A 187 8.16 -0.94 -23.23
C LEU A 187 6.96 -1.88 -23.07
N ALA A 188 7.09 -3.14 -23.52
CA ALA A 188 6.04 -4.14 -23.37
C ALA A 188 5.77 -4.45 -21.88
N ALA A 189 6.82 -4.63 -21.07
CA ALA A 189 6.70 -4.85 -19.63
C ALA A 189 6.01 -3.67 -18.91
N ALA A 190 6.43 -2.44 -19.20
CA ALA A 190 5.81 -1.24 -18.63
C ALA A 190 4.32 -1.11 -19.00
N ALA A 191 3.95 -1.50 -20.22
CA ALA A 191 2.56 -1.44 -20.69
C ALA A 191 1.62 -2.37 -19.89
N VAL A 192 2.10 -3.52 -19.38
CA VAL A 192 1.31 -4.45 -18.55
C VAL A 192 0.72 -3.76 -17.32
N VAL A 193 1.48 -2.85 -16.71
CA VAL A 193 1.02 -2.08 -15.54
C VAL A 193 0.59 -0.65 -15.86
N GLY A 194 0.56 -0.28 -17.15
CA GLY A 194 0.24 1.09 -17.58
C GLY A 194 1.29 2.13 -17.15
N ALA A 195 2.54 1.72 -16.94
CA ALA A 195 3.61 2.61 -16.50
C ALA A 195 4.15 3.47 -17.65
N ARG A 196 4.49 4.72 -17.34
CA ARG A 196 5.32 5.55 -18.23
C ARG A 196 6.79 5.15 -18.08
N LEU A 197 7.40 4.65 -19.16
CA LEU A 197 8.82 4.30 -19.17
C LEU A 197 9.71 5.50 -19.51
N PHE A 198 10.78 5.67 -18.74
CA PHE A 198 11.93 6.51 -19.01
C PHE A 198 13.14 5.60 -19.16
N LEU A 199 13.77 5.61 -20.33
CA LEU A 199 14.90 4.75 -20.65
C LEU A 199 16.08 5.62 -21.03
N LEU A 200 17.16 5.50 -20.27
CA LEU A 200 18.37 6.29 -20.44
C LEU A 200 19.51 5.42 -21.01
N ASP A 201 20.47 6.07 -21.65
CA ASP A 201 21.60 5.43 -22.34
C ASP A 201 22.92 5.57 -21.56
N PHE A 202 22.89 5.45 -20.22
CA PHE A 202 24.15 5.36 -19.48
C PHE A 202 24.89 4.06 -19.82
N ALA A 203 26.23 4.11 -19.79
CA ALA A 203 27.07 2.96 -20.11
C ALA A 203 26.81 1.80 -19.14
N ASP A 204 26.34 0.68 -19.70
CA ASP A 204 26.12 -0.57 -18.98
C ASP A 204 27.43 -1.07 -18.37
N THR A 205 27.37 -1.69 -17.19
CA THR A 205 28.50 -2.13 -16.36
C THR A 205 29.42 -1.02 -15.83
N HIS A 206 29.08 0.26 -16.02
CA HIS A 206 29.84 1.37 -15.46
C HIS A 206 28.96 2.60 -15.16
N LEU A 207 27.92 2.42 -14.33
CA LEU A 207 27.15 3.56 -13.81
C LEU A 207 28.00 4.40 -12.85
N ASP A 208 28.58 5.48 -13.37
CA ASP A 208 29.40 6.43 -12.61
C ASP A 208 28.56 7.63 -12.13
N PRO A 209 28.46 7.88 -10.81
CA PRO A 209 27.83 9.08 -10.28
C PRO A 209 28.39 10.39 -10.85
N ALA A 210 29.68 10.42 -11.23
CA ALA A 210 30.32 11.59 -11.83
C ALA A 210 29.87 11.85 -13.28
N ALA A 211 29.23 10.88 -13.94
CA ALA A 211 28.73 11.00 -15.31
C ALA A 211 27.37 11.72 -15.43
N GLY A 212 26.89 12.36 -14.36
CA GLY A 212 25.60 13.08 -14.36
C GLY A 212 24.39 12.20 -14.02
N LEU A 213 24.63 10.99 -13.49
CA LEU A 213 23.57 10.04 -13.11
C LEU A 213 22.54 10.64 -12.13
N ILE A 214 23.02 11.36 -11.11
CA ILE A 214 22.15 12.01 -10.11
C ILE A 214 21.27 13.06 -10.80
N THR A 215 21.84 13.89 -11.67
CA THR A 215 21.12 14.94 -12.39
C THR A 215 19.99 14.36 -13.23
N ALA A 216 20.24 13.27 -13.97
CA ALA A 216 19.22 12.62 -14.79
C ALA A 216 18.06 12.04 -13.95
N ILE A 217 18.38 11.48 -12.78
CA ILE A 217 17.35 11.02 -11.83
C ILE A 217 16.57 12.21 -11.25
N GLU A 218 17.25 13.31 -10.88
CA GLU A 218 16.60 14.54 -10.39
C GLU A 218 15.66 15.14 -11.45
N GLU A 219 16.04 15.16 -12.72
CA GLU A 219 15.20 15.59 -13.84
C GLU A 219 13.96 14.70 -14.01
N THR A 220 14.13 13.38 -13.89
CA THR A 220 13.01 12.43 -13.94
C THR A 220 12.07 12.63 -12.75
N ILE A 221 12.60 12.80 -11.54
CA ILE A 221 11.83 13.11 -10.33
C ILE A 221 11.08 14.44 -10.49
N ALA A 222 11.69 15.46 -11.09
CA ALA A 222 11.02 16.74 -11.35
C ALA A 222 9.86 16.62 -12.35
N GLN A 223 10.01 15.77 -13.37
CA GLN A 223 8.95 15.50 -14.35
C GLN A 223 7.80 14.67 -13.77
N VAL A 224 8.13 13.62 -13.01
CA VAL A 224 7.16 12.66 -12.46
C VAL A 224 6.49 13.21 -11.20
N ARG A 225 7.23 13.92 -10.34
CA ARG A 225 6.83 14.36 -9.00
C ARG A 225 6.32 13.20 -8.13
N PRO A 226 7.13 12.14 -7.92
CA PRO A 226 6.71 10.96 -7.18
C PRO A 226 6.48 11.23 -5.70
N THR A 227 5.48 10.56 -5.12
CA THR A 227 5.28 10.45 -3.68
C THR A 227 5.97 9.20 -3.11
N ILE A 228 6.26 8.22 -3.96
CA ILE A 228 6.92 6.96 -3.61
C ILE A 228 8.00 6.67 -4.65
N VAL A 229 9.19 6.31 -4.19
CA VAL A 229 10.27 5.76 -5.04
C VAL A 229 10.63 4.35 -4.60
N TYR A 230 10.76 3.45 -5.58
CA TYR A 230 11.34 2.12 -5.41
C TYR A 230 12.68 2.03 -6.13
N THR A 231 13.69 1.41 -5.54
CA THR A 231 15.02 1.22 -6.16
C THR A 231 15.72 -0.01 -5.60
N HIS A 232 16.92 -0.31 -6.08
CA HIS A 232 17.78 -1.37 -5.55
C HIS A 232 18.17 -1.14 -4.07
N SER A 233 18.47 -2.20 -3.34
CA SER A 233 19.13 -2.11 -2.03
C SER A 233 20.64 -1.86 -2.18
N GLU A 234 21.26 -1.23 -1.18
CA GLU A 234 22.73 -1.14 -1.08
C GLU A 234 23.36 -2.52 -0.84
N HIS A 235 22.60 -3.46 -0.27
CA HIS A 235 23.01 -4.84 0.02
C HIS A 235 22.93 -5.74 -1.22
N ASP A 236 23.66 -5.36 -2.26
CA ASP A 236 23.65 -6.02 -3.57
C ASP A 236 25.08 -6.27 -4.07
N ARG A 237 25.34 -7.41 -4.72
CA ARG A 237 26.65 -7.74 -5.30
C ARG A 237 26.92 -7.00 -6.61
N HIS A 238 25.88 -6.61 -7.34
CA HIS A 238 26.00 -5.91 -8.61
C HIS A 238 26.39 -4.44 -8.39
N GLN A 239 27.42 -3.97 -9.09
CA GLN A 239 27.95 -2.62 -8.87
C GLN A 239 26.99 -1.52 -9.36
N ASP A 240 26.32 -1.74 -10.48
CA ASP A 240 25.35 -0.78 -11.02
C ASP A 240 24.11 -0.66 -10.13
N HIS A 241 23.69 -1.72 -9.44
CA HIS A 241 22.58 -1.68 -8.49
C HIS A 241 22.95 -0.80 -7.29
N ARG A 242 24.17 -0.97 -6.74
CA ARG A 242 24.68 -0.10 -5.67
C ARG A 242 24.86 1.35 -6.13
N ALA A 243 25.35 1.58 -7.35
CA ALA A 243 25.47 2.92 -7.91
C ALA A 243 24.09 3.59 -8.05
N THR A 244 23.11 2.86 -8.56
CA THR A 244 21.71 3.28 -8.68
C THR A 244 21.10 3.59 -7.32
N HIS A 245 21.26 2.72 -6.33
CA HIS A 245 20.81 2.94 -4.97
C HIS A 245 21.31 4.28 -4.41
N ARG A 246 22.63 4.50 -4.46
CA ARG A 246 23.25 5.73 -3.92
C ARG A 246 22.80 6.98 -4.66
N ALA A 247 22.70 6.90 -5.99
CA ALA A 247 22.25 8.02 -6.80
C ALA A 247 20.77 8.39 -6.51
N VAL A 248 19.90 7.37 -6.42
CA VAL A 248 18.49 7.57 -6.03
C VAL A 248 18.37 8.13 -4.62
N GLN A 249 19.17 7.65 -3.66
CA GLN A 249 19.13 8.15 -2.28
C GLN A 249 19.42 9.67 -2.20
N VAL A 250 20.32 10.17 -3.05
CA VAL A 250 20.64 11.60 -3.15
C VAL A 250 19.55 12.39 -3.90
N ALA A 251 19.13 11.89 -5.06
CA ALA A 251 18.16 12.56 -5.93
C ALA A 251 16.75 12.60 -5.31
N ALA A 252 16.31 11.51 -4.68
CA ALA A 252 15.01 11.36 -4.05
C ALA A 252 14.96 11.86 -2.59
N ARG A 253 15.88 12.73 -2.18
CA ARG A 253 15.98 13.21 -0.79
C ARG A 253 14.72 13.88 -0.24
N GLN A 254 13.90 14.46 -1.12
CA GLN A 254 12.63 15.12 -0.79
C GLN A 254 11.40 14.22 -1.01
N VAL A 255 11.57 13.02 -1.58
CA VAL A 255 10.45 12.09 -1.80
C VAL A 255 10.04 11.49 -0.45
N PRO A 256 8.74 11.52 -0.08
CA PRO A 256 8.28 11.08 1.23
C PRO A 256 8.58 9.61 1.56
N THR A 257 8.48 8.73 0.56
CA THR A 257 8.68 7.29 0.73
C THR A 257 9.75 6.79 -0.22
N LEU A 258 10.74 6.08 0.32
CA LEU A 258 11.80 5.41 -0.43
C LEU A 258 11.95 3.98 0.10
N GLY A 259 11.61 3.00 -0.76
CA GLY A 259 11.74 1.58 -0.49
C GLY A 259 12.76 0.92 -1.42
N CYS A 260 13.52 -0.03 -0.89
CA CYS A 260 14.51 -0.78 -1.64
C CYS A 260 14.06 -2.23 -1.86
N PHE A 261 14.06 -2.69 -3.11
CA PHE A 261 13.61 -4.03 -3.47
C PHE A 261 14.74 -5.05 -3.49
N GLN A 262 14.36 -6.32 -3.43
CA GLN A 262 15.29 -7.44 -3.53
C GLN A 262 15.53 -7.79 -5.01
N SER A 263 16.78 -7.61 -5.47
CA SER A 263 17.23 -8.14 -6.76
C SER A 263 17.71 -9.61 -6.62
N PRO A 264 17.95 -10.33 -7.74
CA PRO A 264 18.58 -11.65 -7.71
C PRO A 264 20.01 -11.65 -7.14
N SER A 265 20.69 -10.51 -7.17
CA SER A 265 22.06 -10.32 -6.68
C SER A 265 22.14 -9.73 -5.27
N ALA A 266 20.98 -9.52 -4.62
CA ALA A 266 20.91 -9.12 -3.23
C ALA A 266 21.68 -10.10 -2.32
N THR A 267 22.46 -9.56 -1.38
CA THR A 267 23.21 -10.37 -0.42
C THR A 267 22.32 -10.84 0.72
N VAL A 268 22.88 -11.71 1.58
CA VAL A 268 22.25 -12.11 2.84
C VAL A 268 22.06 -10.95 3.83
N ASP A 269 22.67 -9.79 3.55
CA ASP A 269 22.53 -8.58 4.38
C ASP A 269 21.30 -7.75 4.04
N PHE A 270 20.58 -8.08 2.96
CA PHE A 270 19.29 -7.47 2.63
C PHE A 270 18.29 -7.69 3.79
N ARG A 271 17.83 -6.60 4.41
CA ARG A 271 16.99 -6.62 5.62
C ARG A 271 15.68 -5.90 5.38
N PRO A 272 14.69 -6.57 4.77
CA PRO A 272 13.40 -5.95 4.54
C PRO A 272 12.68 -5.65 5.85
N THR A 273 12.07 -4.48 5.92
CA THR A 273 11.28 -4.00 7.07
C THR A 273 9.81 -3.82 6.72
N ARG A 274 9.48 -3.94 5.43
CA ARG A 274 8.11 -3.91 4.92
C ARG A 274 7.88 -5.14 4.05
N PHE A 275 6.72 -5.76 4.23
CA PHE A 275 6.29 -6.97 3.52
C PHE A 275 4.98 -6.66 2.83
N VAL A 276 5.02 -6.46 1.51
CA VAL A 276 3.85 -6.06 0.71
C VAL A 276 3.13 -7.32 0.25
N THR A 277 1.88 -7.50 0.70
CA THR A 277 1.01 -8.58 0.22
C THR A 277 0.66 -8.34 -1.24
N VAL A 278 0.94 -9.32 -2.10
CA VAL A 278 0.75 -9.24 -3.55
C VAL A 278 -0.11 -10.39 -4.08
N ASP A 279 -1.02 -10.90 -3.25
CA ASP A 279 -2.01 -11.89 -3.66
C ASP A 279 -2.88 -11.32 -4.80
N GLY A 280 -3.07 -12.12 -5.86
CA GLY A 280 -3.74 -11.69 -7.09
C GLY A 280 -2.85 -11.00 -8.13
N TYR A 281 -1.62 -10.59 -7.77
CA TYR A 281 -0.76 -9.79 -8.64
C TYR A 281 0.48 -10.51 -9.18
N VAL A 282 0.79 -11.70 -8.68
CA VAL A 282 1.97 -12.47 -9.10
C VAL A 282 1.90 -12.87 -10.58
N ASP A 283 0.72 -13.15 -11.12
CA ASP A 283 0.59 -13.50 -12.53
C ASP A 283 0.87 -12.29 -13.45
N THR A 284 0.45 -11.09 -13.03
CA THR A 284 0.82 -9.83 -13.71
C THR A 284 2.33 -9.61 -13.69
N LYS A 285 3.01 -9.89 -12.57
CA LYS A 285 4.48 -9.84 -12.50
C LYS A 285 5.12 -10.83 -13.49
N LEU A 286 4.60 -12.04 -13.59
CA LEU A 286 5.10 -13.04 -14.54
C LEU A 286 4.88 -12.62 -15.99
N GLU A 287 3.77 -11.94 -16.29
CA GLU A 287 3.53 -11.35 -17.61
C GLU A 287 4.55 -10.24 -17.94
N MET A 288 4.86 -9.36 -16.98
CA MET A 288 5.92 -8.35 -17.14
C MET A 288 7.27 -9.00 -17.42
N LEU A 289 7.64 -10.05 -16.67
CA LEU A 289 8.90 -10.77 -16.86
C LEU A 289 8.95 -11.52 -18.20
N ALA A 290 7.82 -12.06 -18.65
CA ALA A 290 7.71 -12.77 -19.92
C ALA A 290 7.92 -11.84 -21.14
N ALA A 291 7.78 -10.52 -20.97
CA ALA A 291 8.10 -9.55 -22.00
C ALA A 291 9.61 -9.53 -22.34
N PHE A 292 10.49 -9.92 -21.41
CA PHE A 292 11.94 -10.00 -21.61
C PHE A 292 12.36 -11.37 -22.18
N ALA A 293 11.86 -11.71 -23.37
CA ALA A 293 12.11 -12.99 -24.03
C ALA A 293 13.62 -13.27 -24.24
N SER A 294 14.41 -12.23 -24.52
CA SER A 294 15.87 -12.30 -24.66
C SER A 294 16.56 -12.79 -23.39
N GLN A 295 15.96 -12.54 -22.22
CA GLN A 295 16.49 -12.90 -20.91
C GLN A 295 15.88 -14.19 -20.33
N ALA A 296 14.95 -14.85 -21.05
CA ALA A 296 14.24 -16.03 -20.56
C ALA A 296 15.12 -17.23 -20.15
N HIS A 297 16.39 -17.25 -20.61
CA HIS A 297 17.38 -18.26 -20.23
C HIS A 297 17.89 -18.11 -18.79
N ARG A 298 17.62 -16.99 -18.12
CA ARG A 298 18.11 -16.71 -16.76
C ARG A 298 17.23 -17.41 -15.73
N ALA A 299 17.83 -18.27 -14.92
CA ALA A 299 17.10 -19.11 -13.95
C ALA A 299 16.25 -18.30 -12.95
N TYR A 300 16.66 -17.08 -12.62
CA TYR A 300 15.92 -16.24 -11.68
C TYR A 300 14.62 -15.64 -12.24
N MET A 301 14.41 -15.70 -13.56
CA MET A 301 13.15 -15.32 -14.20
C MET A 301 12.15 -16.48 -14.27
N ALA A 302 12.56 -17.69 -13.87
CA ALA A 302 11.70 -18.86 -13.94
C ALA A 302 10.44 -18.67 -13.06
N PRO A 303 9.23 -18.94 -13.58
CA PRO A 303 7.99 -18.67 -12.85
C PRO A 303 7.88 -19.36 -11.48
N ASP A 304 8.43 -20.55 -11.35
CA ASP A 304 8.47 -21.30 -10.10
C ASP A 304 9.38 -20.63 -9.07
N LEU A 305 10.55 -20.12 -9.47
CA LEU A 305 11.43 -19.39 -8.55
C LEU A 305 10.82 -18.06 -8.11
N VAL A 306 10.20 -17.32 -9.03
CA VAL A 306 9.50 -16.05 -8.70
C VAL A 306 8.40 -16.31 -7.65
N ARG A 307 7.57 -17.33 -7.87
CA ARG A 307 6.52 -17.72 -6.91
C ARG A 307 7.12 -18.20 -5.59
N ALA A 308 8.17 -19.02 -5.63
CA ALA A 308 8.81 -19.57 -4.43
C ALA A 308 9.41 -18.45 -3.56
N THR A 309 10.07 -17.47 -4.17
CA THR A 309 10.60 -16.30 -3.45
C THR A 309 9.48 -15.49 -2.79
N ALA A 310 8.39 -15.21 -3.52
CA ALA A 310 7.25 -14.50 -2.95
C ALA A 310 6.56 -15.30 -1.83
N ARG A 311 6.49 -16.63 -1.95
CA ARG A 311 6.00 -17.52 -0.87
C ARG A 311 6.91 -17.53 0.34
N TYR A 312 8.23 -17.53 0.14
CA TYR A 312 9.19 -17.50 1.25
C TYR A 312 8.98 -16.26 2.12
N TRP A 313 8.84 -15.09 1.51
CA TRP A 313 8.64 -13.83 2.24
C TRP A 313 7.27 -13.71 2.89
N ALA A 314 6.25 -14.43 2.40
CA ALA A 314 4.91 -14.41 2.96
C ALA A 314 4.86 -14.84 4.44
N ARG A 315 5.85 -15.61 4.91
CA ARG A 315 5.98 -15.97 6.34
C ARG A 315 6.13 -14.77 7.28
N PHE A 316 6.45 -13.59 6.75
CA PHE A 316 6.65 -12.34 7.50
C PHE A 316 5.54 -11.30 7.25
N GLY A 317 4.59 -11.58 6.36
CA GLY A 317 3.46 -10.70 6.03
C GLY A 317 2.11 -11.36 6.31
N THR A 318 1.04 -10.68 5.92
CA THR A 318 -0.31 -11.27 5.86
C THR A 318 -0.59 -11.70 4.42
N GLY A 319 -1.25 -12.84 4.23
CA GLY A 319 -1.52 -13.38 2.90
C GLY A 319 -0.47 -14.37 2.40
N THR A 320 -0.60 -14.71 1.12
CA THR A 320 0.01 -15.92 0.57
C THR A 320 1.31 -15.58 -0.16
N PHE A 321 1.37 -14.51 -0.94
CA PHE A 321 2.55 -14.03 -1.68
C PHE A 321 2.95 -12.64 -1.18
N VAL A 322 4.25 -12.41 -1.01
CA VAL A 322 4.79 -11.13 -0.53
C VAL A 322 6.00 -10.69 -1.34
N GLU A 323 6.08 -9.40 -1.66
CA GLU A 323 7.32 -8.75 -2.07
C GLU A 323 7.96 -8.00 -0.87
N PRO A 324 9.23 -8.28 -0.56
CA PRO A 324 9.93 -7.64 0.55
C PRO A 324 10.52 -6.28 0.14
N LEU A 325 10.45 -5.30 1.04
CA LEU A 325 11.07 -3.99 0.86
C LEU A 325 11.88 -3.59 2.08
N GLU A 326 13.12 -3.17 1.85
CA GLU A 326 13.97 -2.49 2.83
C GLU A 326 13.64 -0.99 2.81
N MET A 327 12.95 -0.49 3.83
CA MET A 327 12.52 0.92 3.85
C MET A 327 13.66 1.84 4.29
N VAL A 328 14.04 2.77 3.43
CA VAL A 328 14.99 3.85 3.76
C VAL A 328 14.25 5.02 4.41
N ARG A 329 13.04 5.31 3.94
CA ARG A 329 12.18 6.38 4.45
C ARG A 329 10.71 6.01 4.25
N THR A 330 9.88 6.30 5.25
CA THR A 330 8.42 6.18 5.16
C THR A 330 7.75 7.51 5.48
N ALA A 331 6.65 7.82 4.79
CA ALA A 331 5.78 8.91 5.18
C ALA A 331 5.09 8.56 6.52
N GLY A 332 5.50 9.21 7.60
CA GLY A 332 4.92 9.05 8.94
C GLY A 332 4.95 10.38 9.69
N GLY A 333 3.76 10.89 10.02
CA GLY A 333 3.55 12.24 10.56
C GLY A 333 4.14 12.45 11.95
N VAL A 334 4.98 13.47 12.09
CA VAL A 334 5.10 14.19 13.36
C VAL A 334 3.91 15.14 13.44
N GLY A 335 2.79 14.61 13.92
CA GLY A 335 1.73 15.46 14.47
C GLY A 335 2.26 16.09 15.75
N ALA A 336 2.88 17.27 15.65
CA ALA A 336 3.13 18.10 16.81
C ALA A 336 1.78 18.62 17.33
N THR A 337 1.08 17.83 18.14
CA THR A 337 0.08 18.37 19.07
C THR A 337 0.84 19.11 20.17
N GLY A 338 1.32 20.31 19.85
CA GLY A 338 1.71 21.29 20.85
C GLY A 338 0.47 21.86 21.53
N SER A 339 -0.25 21.05 22.31
CA SER A 339 -1.19 21.58 23.28
C SER A 339 -0.36 22.09 24.46
N GLY A 340 -0.26 23.41 24.55
CA GLY A 340 0.28 24.09 25.73
C GLY A 340 -0.49 23.65 26.98
N ALA A 341 0.21 22.97 27.87
CA ALA A 341 -0.14 22.91 29.28
C ALA A 341 1.11 23.34 30.05
N ARG A 342 1.25 24.67 30.25
CA ARG A 342 2.07 25.20 31.33
C ARG A 342 1.44 24.73 32.63
N ALA A 343 1.91 23.61 33.16
CA ALA A 343 1.70 23.28 34.55
C ALA A 343 2.52 24.29 35.37
N GLN A 344 1.82 25.24 35.99
CA GLN A 344 2.33 26.02 37.10
C GLN A 344 2.70 25.02 38.21
N VAL A 345 3.99 24.78 38.39
CA VAL A 345 4.51 24.21 39.62
C VAL A 345 4.61 25.38 40.59
N GLU A 346 3.60 25.53 41.43
CA GLU A 346 3.72 26.30 42.67
C GLU A 346 4.75 25.58 43.55
N HIS A 347 5.99 26.07 43.52
CA HIS A 347 6.97 25.76 44.54
C HIS A 347 6.55 26.45 45.83
N GLY A 348 5.88 25.68 46.71
CA GLY A 348 5.83 25.98 48.13
C GLY A 348 7.24 25.89 48.71
N VAL A 349 7.94 27.02 48.74
CA VAL A 349 9.19 27.19 49.48
C VAL A 349 8.82 27.27 50.96
N HIS A 350 9.00 26.16 51.66
CA HIS A 350 9.13 26.12 53.10
C HIS A 350 10.62 26.29 53.43
N GLU A 351 11.09 27.53 53.49
CA GLU A 351 12.35 27.87 54.15
C GLU A 351 12.03 28.57 55.45
N GLY A 352 12.44 27.94 56.55
CA GLY A 352 12.50 28.56 57.86
C GLY A 352 13.57 29.63 57.86
N SER A 353 13.23 30.81 58.36
CA SER A 353 14.18 31.77 58.88
C SER A 353 14.16 31.67 60.40
N GLU A 354 15.24 31.14 60.96
CA GLU A 354 15.66 31.44 62.33
C GLU A 354 15.85 32.95 62.49
N GLY A 355 15.63 33.42 63.71
CA GLY A 355 15.48 34.84 64.04
C GLY A 355 16.76 35.64 64.11
N ALA A 356 16.61 36.94 63.94
CA ALA A 356 17.10 38.00 64.84
C ALA A 356 16.59 39.36 64.34
#